data_AF-A0A2Z6R3F1-F1
#
_entry.id   AF-A0A2Z6R3F1-F1
#
_cell.length_a   1.000
_cell.length_b   1.000
_cell.length_c   1.000
_cell.angle_alpha   90.00
_cell.angle_beta   90.00
_cell.angle_gamma   90.00
#
_symmetry.space_group_name_H-M   'P 1'
#
loop_
_entity.id
_entity.type
_entity.pdbx_description
1 polymer ?
#
loop_
_entity_poly.entity_id
_entity_poly.type
_entity_poly.pdbx_seq_one_letter_code
_entity_poly.pdbx_strand_id
1 'polypeptide(L)'
;MYNGDGSQQDMFKIVDRYTDDVKNAFIVINSYLRRDEFIVFDFTRPEDDTLAIRLRFNTPLNLQKKIEVRQKHKKKSTSANE
;
A
#
# COMPACT_ATOMS: atom_id res chain seq x y z
N MET A 1 3.40 -14.01 2.25
CA MET A 1 2.90 -13.57 3.57
C MET A 1 3.50 -14.45 4.64
N TYR A 2 3.52 -14.06 5.92
CA TYR A 2 4.07 -14.93 6.98
C TYR A 2 3.36 -16.30 6.90
N ASN A 3 4.13 -17.40 6.83
CA ASN A 3 3.75 -18.77 6.43
C ASN A 3 3.79 -19.13 4.92
N GLY A 4 4.33 -18.29 4.04
CA GLY A 4 4.71 -18.69 2.66
C GLY A 4 3.59 -18.88 1.64
N ASP A 5 2.34 -19.09 2.08
CA ASP A 5 1.21 -19.45 1.19
C ASP A 5 0.47 -18.26 0.56
N GLY A 6 0.81 -17.03 0.93
CA GLY A 6 0.11 -15.84 0.42
C GLY A 6 0.52 -15.47 -1.00
N SER A 7 -0.44 -15.46 -1.92
CA SER A 7 -0.25 -15.08 -3.33
C SER A 7 -0.37 -13.56 -3.57
N GLN A 8 0.00 -13.11 -4.78
CA GLN A 8 -0.29 -11.73 -5.21
C GLN A 8 -1.80 -11.43 -5.21
N GLN A 9 -2.63 -12.43 -5.50
CA GLN A 9 -4.10 -12.29 -5.50
C GLN A 9 -4.63 -12.09 -4.08
N ASP A 10 -4.06 -12.75 -3.07
CA ASP A 10 -4.47 -12.53 -1.68
C ASP A 10 -4.11 -11.12 -1.23
N MET A 11 -2.96 -10.62 -1.65
CA MET A 11 -2.60 -9.23 -1.40
C MET A 11 -3.55 -8.26 -2.10
N PHE A 12 -4.00 -8.53 -3.32
CA PHE A 12 -5.02 -7.69 -3.98
C PHE A 12 -6.33 -7.69 -3.18
N LYS A 13 -6.81 -8.85 -2.71
CA LYS A 13 -8.02 -8.93 -1.87
C LYS A 13 -7.90 -8.13 -0.58
N ILE A 14 -6.72 -8.10 0.05
CA ILE A 14 -6.48 -7.30 1.26
C ILE A 14 -6.56 -5.80 0.93
N VAL A 15 -5.91 -5.39 -0.16
CA VAL A 15 -5.78 -3.98 -0.54
C VAL A 15 -7.08 -3.39 -1.07
N ASP A 16 -7.89 -4.19 -1.76
CA ASP A 16 -9.20 -3.83 -2.32
C ASP A 16 -10.17 -3.31 -1.25
N ARG A 17 -9.98 -3.71 0.02
CA ARG A 17 -10.75 -3.18 1.16
C ARG A 17 -10.45 -1.72 1.50
N TYR A 18 -9.31 -1.19 1.08
CA TYR A 18 -8.84 0.13 1.50
C TYR A 18 -8.74 1.13 0.36
N THR A 19 -8.80 0.68 -0.89
CA THR A 19 -8.69 1.55 -2.07
C THR A 19 -9.08 0.81 -3.35
N ASP A 20 -9.81 1.50 -4.23
CA ASP A 20 -10.14 1.01 -5.58
C ASP A 20 -8.91 0.99 -6.51
N ASP A 21 -7.85 1.74 -6.20
CA ASP A 21 -6.62 1.78 -7.00
C ASP A 21 -5.64 0.67 -6.56
N VAL A 22 -6.12 -0.58 -6.61
CA VAL A 22 -5.39 -1.79 -6.19
C VAL A 22 -4.02 -1.90 -6.87
N LYS A 23 -3.92 -1.46 -8.14
CA LYS A 23 -2.67 -1.49 -8.89
C LYS A 23 -1.63 -0.54 -8.32
N ASN A 24 -1.95 0.74 -8.08
CA ASN A 24 -0.96 1.65 -7.51
C ASN A 24 -0.70 1.33 -6.04
N ALA A 25 -1.71 0.88 -5.31
CA ALA A 25 -1.56 0.41 -3.94
C ALA A 25 -0.56 -0.75 -3.83
N PHE A 26 -0.65 -1.75 -4.72
CA PHE A 26 0.32 -2.83 -4.81
C PHE A 26 1.75 -2.31 -5.00
N ILE A 27 1.94 -1.36 -5.91
CA ILE A 27 3.27 -0.84 -6.18
C ILE A 27 3.81 -0.07 -4.95
N VAL A 28 2.96 0.69 -4.25
CA VAL A 28 3.33 1.36 -3.00
C VAL A 28 3.76 0.33 -1.95
N ILE A 29 2.95 -0.70 -1.70
CA ILE A 29 3.25 -1.77 -0.75
C ILE A 29 4.57 -2.46 -1.10
N ASN A 30 4.71 -2.89 -2.36
CA ASN A 30 5.91 -3.58 -2.85
C ASN A 30 7.17 -2.69 -2.75
N SER A 31 7.04 -1.37 -2.83
CA SER A 31 8.17 -0.45 -2.65
C SER A 31 8.73 -0.44 -1.22
N TYR A 32 7.89 -0.71 -0.21
CA TYR A 32 8.34 -0.90 1.17
C TYR A 32 8.92 -2.30 1.35
N LEU A 33 8.25 -3.34 0.86
CA LEU A 33 8.73 -4.73 0.98
C LEU A 33 10.13 -4.92 0.36
N ARG A 34 10.43 -4.24 -0.75
CA ARG A 34 11.78 -4.24 -1.37
C ARG A 34 12.87 -3.57 -0.53
N ARG A 35 12.51 -2.87 0.55
CA ARG A 35 13.42 -2.21 1.49
C ARG A 35 13.49 -2.96 2.82
N ASP A 36 13.13 -4.25 2.83
CA ASP A 36 13.06 -5.10 4.01
C ASP A 36 12.11 -4.56 5.11
N GLU A 37 11.12 -3.76 4.69
CA GLU A 37 10.04 -3.31 5.57
C GLU A 37 8.88 -4.31 5.56
N PHE A 38 8.05 -4.26 6.60
CA PHE A 38 6.78 -4.98 6.63
C PHE A 38 5.61 -4.03 6.90
N ILE A 39 4.43 -4.44 6.44
CA ILE A 39 3.18 -3.70 6.61
C ILE A 39 2.22 -4.60 7.39
N VAL A 40 1.60 -4.03 8.42
CA VAL A 40 0.57 -4.67 9.22
C VAL A 40 -0.78 -4.15 8.78
N PHE A 41 -1.65 -5.08 8.36
CA PHE A 41 -3.08 -4.83 8.17
C PHE A 41 -3.82 -5.40 9.39
N ASP A 42 -4.47 -4.53 10.15
CA ASP A 42 -5.19 -4.88 11.37
C ASP A 42 -6.68 -4.98 11.07
N PHE A 43 -7.13 -6.19 10.73
CA PHE A 43 -8.54 -6.43 10.39
C PHE A 43 -9.51 -6.36 11.57
N THR A 44 -9.00 -6.16 12.80
CA THR A 44 -9.84 -5.95 13.97
C THR A 44 -10.27 -4.49 14.11
N ARG A 45 -9.62 -3.58 13.36
CA ARG A 45 -9.93 -2.16 13.33
C ARG A 45 -10.85 -1.81 12.16
N PRO A 46 -11.69 -0.77 12.29
CA PRO A 46 -12.40 -0.17 11.16
C PRO A 46 -11.43 0.26 10.05
N GLU A 47 -11.88 0.20 8.79
CA GLU A 47 -11.05 0.51 7.62
C GLU A 47 -10.61 1.99 7.55
N ASP A 48 -11.38 2.88 8.17
CA ASP A 48 -11.10 4.31 8.31
C ASP A 48 -10.18 4.64 9.51
N ASP A 49 -9.85 3.67 10.36
CA ASP A 49 -8.87 3.85 11.44
C ASP A 49 -7.46 4.03 10.85
N THR A 50 -6.80 5.12 11.24
CA THR A 50 -5.41 5.43 10.83
C THR A 50 -4.40 4.32 11.18
N LEU A 51 -4.71 3.47 12.16
CA LEU A 51 -3.89 2.34 12.59
C LEU A 51 -4.33 1.00 11.98
N ALA A 52 -5.35 0.97 11.13
CA ALA A 52 -5.75 -0.22 10.38
C ALA A 52 -4.65 -0.67 9.42
N ILE A 53 -3.86 0.26 8.89
CA ILE A 53 -2.67 -0.02 8.08
C ILE A 53 -1.46 0.65 8.72
N ARG A 54 -0.43 -0.13 9.04
CA ARG A 54 0.81 0.36 9.67
C ARG A 54 2.04 -0.10 8.89
N LEU A 55 3.00 0.79 8.75
CA LEU A 55 4.37 0.44 8.42
C LEU A 55 5.06 0.00 9.73
N ARG A 56 5.73 -1.15 9.69
CA ARG A 56 6.27 -1.81 10.88
C ARG A 56 5.16 -1.99 11.94
N PHE A 57 5.46 -1.80 13.22
CA PHE A 57 4.52 -2.06 14.31
C PHE A 57 3.56 -0.90 14.61
N ASN A 58 3.99 0.35 14.45
CA ASN A 58 3.32 1.50 15.06
C ASN A 58 3.19 2.73 14.15
N THR A 59 3.81 2.74 12.98
CA THR A 59 3.77 3.93 12.12
C THR A 59 2.54 3.88 11.21
N PRO A 60 1.56 4.78 11.34
CA PRO A 60 0.40 4.82 10.46
C PRO A 60 0.82 4.91 8.99
N LEU A 61 0.21 4.11 8.13
CA LEU A 61 0.46 4.15 6.69
C LEU A 61 -0.83 4.52 5.95
N ASN A 62 -0.98 5.81 5.66
CA ASN A 62 -2.06 6.29 4.80
C ASN A 62 -1.78 5.89 3.33
N LEU A 63 -2.39 4.78 2.90
CA LEU A 63 -2.18 4.18 1.59
C LEU A 63 -2.64 5.11 0.46
N GLN A 64 -3.81 5.74 0.61
CA GLN A 64 -4.38 6.67 -0.36
C GLN A 64 -3.44 7.85 -0.64
N LYS A 65 -2.94 8.50 0.41
CA LYS A 65 -1.98 9.62 0.29
C LYS A 65 -0.70 9.20 -0.42
N LYS A 66 -0.21 7.98 -0.20
CA LYS A 66 0.99 7.46 -0.87
C LYS A 66 0.75 7.19 -2.35
N ILE A 67 -0.43 6.69 -2.72
CA ILE A 67 -0.87 6.51 -4.11
C ILE A 67 -0.92 7.86 -4.82
N GLU A 68 -1.57 8.85 -4.22
CA GLU A 68 -1.66 10.21 -4.80
C GLU A 68 -0.29 10.83 -5.02
N VAL A 69 0.61 10.73 -4.05
CA VAL A 69 2.00 11.21 -4.17
C VAL A 69 2.68 10.52 -5.35
N ARG A 70 2.57 9.19 -5.47
CA ARG A 70 3.16 8.45 -6.59
C ARG A 70 2.61 8.90 -7.94
N GLN A 71 1.29 9.04 -8.06
CA GLN A 71 0.65 9.46 -9.29
C GLN A 71 1.07 10.88 -9.70
N LYS A 72 1.18 11.81 -8.74
CA LYS A 72 1.69 13.18 -9.00
C LYS A 72 3.12 13.16 -9.54
N HIS A 73 4.01 12.36 -8.96
CA HIS A 73 5.38 12.20 -9.46
C HIS A 73 5.40 11.60 -10.87
N LYS A 74 4.56 10.59 -11.15
CA LYS A 74 4.44 9.98 -12.48
C LYS A 74 4.00 11.00 -13.54
N LYS A 75 2.97 11.82 -13.23
CA LYS A 75 2.48 12.88 -14.13
C LYS A 75 3.55 13.95 -14.40
N LYS A 76 4.28 14.36 -13.36
CA LYS A 76 5.39 15.34 -13.50
C LYS A 76 6.54 14.80 -14.36
N SER A 77 6.87 13.51 -14.22
CA SER A 77 7.92 12.91 -15.04
C SER A 77 7.54 12.75 -16.51
N THR A 78 6.26 12.50 -16.83
CA THR A 78 5.80 12.41 -18.21
C THR A 78 5.76 13.77 -18.90
N SER A 79 5.33 14.82 -18.20
CA SER A 79 5.27 16.19 -18.74
C SER A 79 6.62 16.88 -18.90
N ALA A 80 7.69 16.33 -18.29
CA ALA A 80 9.05 16.87 -18.40
C ALA A 80 9.86 16.22 -19.52
N ASN A 81 9.33 15.15 -20.11
CA ASN A 81 9.94 14.40 -21.21
C ASN A 81 9.23 14.66 -22.57
N GLU A 82 8.30 15.62 -22.60
CA GLU A 82 7.69 16.21 -23.80
C GLU A 82 8.31 17.59 -24.05
#